data_AF-A0AAD4PD35-F1
#
_entry.id   AF-A0AAD4PD35-F1
#
_cell.length_a   1.000
_cell.length_b   1.000
_cell.length_c   1.000
_cell.angle_alpha   90.00
_cell.angle_beta   90.00
_cell.angle_gamma   90.00
#
_symmetry.space_group_name_H-M   'P 1'
#
loop_
_entity.id
_entity.type
_entity.pdbx_description
1 polymer ?
#
loop_
_entity_poly.entity_id
_entity_poly.type
_entity_poly.pdbx_seq_one_letter_code
_entity_poly.pdbx_strand_id
1 'polypeptide(L)'
;MALAVNCATSSSLLISKPSQNPLSSSLRTTPFLGFPLAASSKPAIQSNRLFKICCQEKSVAVPVEQQWMFDDLTGPDVWNKTWYPKAKDHVQTSKPWYIVDASDKILGRLASTIANHIRGKNLATYTPSVDMGAFVIVVNAEKVAVSGKKRTQKLYRRHSGRPGGMTVETFDQLQKRIPERIIEHAVRGMLPKGRLGRSLFTHLKVYTGPDHPHEAQKPADLPIRDKRITKQA
;
A
#
# COMPACT_ATOMS: atom_id res chain seq x y z
N MET A 1 7.47 -13.43 -53.45
CA MET A 1 6.56 -14.57 -53.67
C MET A 1 6.19 -15.10 -52.29
N ALA A 2 4.95 -15.16 -51.80
CA ALA A 2 3.64 -14.94 -52.38
C ALA A 2 2.73 -14.23 -51.35
N LEU A 3 1.83 -13.39 -51.86
CA LEU A 3 0.68 -12.82 -51.18
C LEU A 3 -0.43 -13.88 -51.08
N ALA A 4 -1.16 -13.92 -49.96
CA ALA A 4 -2.49 -14.51 -49.93
C ALA A 4 -3.41 -13.72 -48.98
N VAL A 5 -4.32 -12.99 -49.60
CA VAL A 5 -5.55 -12.40 -49.05
C VAL A 5 -6.61 -13.50 -48.98
N ASN A 6 -7.53 -13.44 -48.00
CA ASN A 6 -8.94 -13.90 -48.01
C ASN A 6 -9.41 -14.16 -46.56
N CYS A 7 -10.66 -14.05 -46.15
CA CYS A 7 -11.87 -13.34 -46.57
C CYS A 7 -12.82 -13.51 -45.35
N ALA A 8 -13.61 -12.49 -45.02
CA ALA A 8 -14.62 -12.60 -43.96
C ALA A 8 -15.73 -13.59 -44.34
N THR A 9 -16.21 -14.39 -43.38
CA THR A 9 -17.57 -14.95 -43.41
C THR A 9 -18.16 -14.94 -42.00
N SER A 10 -19.28 -14.23 -41.90
CA SER A 10 -20.21 -14.17 -40.78
C SER A 10 -21.13 -15.38 -40.82
N SER A 11 -21.26 -16.09 -39.71
CA SER A 11 -22.22 -17.20 -39.56
C SER A 11 -23.10 -16.99 -38.34
N SER A 12 -24.33 -16.55 -38.59
CA SER A 12 -25.45 -16.50 -37.66
C SER A 12 -26.02 -17.90 -37.44
N LEU A 13 -26.19 -18.32 -36.17
CA LEU A 13 -26.94 -19.52 -35.83
C LEU A 13 -28.23 -19.14 -35.09
N LEU A 14 -29.34 -19.37 -35.78
CA LEU A 14 -30.70 -19.46 -35.25
C LEU A 14 -30.91 -20.91 -34.77
N ILE A 15 -31.34 -21.10 -33.52
CA ILE A 15 -31.82 -22.42 -33.05
C ILE A 15 -33.25 -22.29 -32.50
N SER A 16 -34.11 -22.95 -33.26
CA SER A 16 -35.47 -23.46 -33.07
C SER A 16 -36.11 -23.49 -31.67
N LYS A 17 -37.36 -23.02 -31.62
CA LYS A 17 -38.40 -23.47 -30.67
C LYS A 17 -38.78 -24.94 -30.93
N PRO A 18 -39.22 -25.69 -29.90
CA PRO A 18 -40.21 -26.74 -30.08
C PRO A 18 -41.56 -26.39 -29.44
N SER A 19 -42.58 -26.99 -30.04
CA SER A 19 -44.02 -26.80 -29.90
C SER A 19 -44.63 -27.75 -28.85
N GLN A 20 -45.58 -27.21 -28.08
CA GLN A 20 -46.86 -27.76 -27.56
C GLN A 20 -47.14 -29.27 -27.78
N ASN A 21 -47.50 -30.13 -26.81
CA ASN A 21 -48.68 -30.26 -25.89
C ASN A 21 -48.85 -31.81 -25.66
N PRO A 22 -49.82 -32.42 -24.91
CA PRO A 22 -50.91 -31.90 -24.06
C PRO A 22 -51.07 -32.57 -22.66
N LEU A 23 -51.92 -31.94 -21.83
CA LEU A 23 -52.86 -32.45 -20.79
C LEU A 23 -52.68 -33.86 -20.18
N SER A 24 -52.64 -33.95 -18.84
CA SER A 24 -53.56 -34.82 -18.08
C SER A 24 -53.72 -34.43 -16.59
N SER A 25 -54.99 -34.28 -16.20
CA SER A 25 -55.68 -34.47 -14.91
C SER A 25 -54.92 -34.48 -13.57
N SER A 26 -55.40 -33.65 -12.62
CA SER A 26 -56.16 -34.14 -11.45
C SER A 26 -56.60 -32.96 -10.56
N LEU A 27 -57.84 -32.51 -10.73
CA LEU A 27 -58.52 -31.72 -9.70
C LEU A 27 -58.81 -32.64 -8.52
N ARG A 28 -58.15 -32.42 -7.38
CA ARG A 28 -58.59 -32.93 -6.08
C ARG A 28 -59.09 -31.77 -5.25
N THR A 29 -60.40 -31.61 -5.24
CA THR A 29 -61.14 -30.90 -4.21
C THR A 29 -61.15 -31.78 -2.95
N THR A 30 -60.68 -31.25 -1.82
CA THR A 30 -61.02 -31.79 -0.50
C THR A 30 -61.63 -30.67 0.35
N PRO A 31 -62.80 -30.89 0.97
CA PRO A 31 -63.45 -29.90 1.80
C PRO A 31 -63.03 -30.13 3.26
N PHE A 32 -62.08 -29.36 3.78
CA PHE A 32 -62.03 -29.03 5.21
C PHE A 32 -60.92 -27.99 5.48
N LEU A 33 -61.33 -26.86 6.06
CA LEU A 33 -60.55 -25.87 6.81
C LEU A 33 -59.17 -25.48 6.26
N GLY A 34 -59.15 -24.31 5.62
CA GLY A 34 -58.02 -23.78 4.88
C GLY A 34 -56.80 -23.44 5.74
N PHE A 35 -55.63 -23.85 5.22
CA PHE A 35 -54.38 -23.12 5.26
C PHE A 35 -53.52 -23.64 4.09
N PRO A 36 -53.22 -22.85 3.04
CA PRO A 36 -52.19 -23.24 2.10
C PRO A 36 -50.83 -23.08 2.80
N LEU A 37 -50.10 -24.19 2.95
CA LEU A 37 -48.70 -24.16 3.32
C LEU A 37 -47.95 -23.46 2.17
N ALA A 38 -47.61 -22.19 2.34
CA ALA A 38 -46.80 -21.47 1.38
C ALA A 38 -45.43 -22.18 1.27
N ALA A 39 -45.19 -22.87 0.17
CA ALA A 39 -43.86 -23.34 -0.18
C ALA A 39 -42.96 -22.11 -0.31
N SER A 40 -42.11 -21.89 0.69
CA SER A 40 -41.06 -20.86 0.64
C SER A 40 -40.05 -21.25 -0.44
N SER A 41 -40.30 -20.82 -1.68
CA SER A 41 -39.27 -20.80 -2.70
C SER A 41 -38.23 -19.77 -2.24
N LYS A 42 -37.07 -20.26 -1.79
CA LYS A 42 -35.87 -19.42 -1.59
C LYS A 42 -35.74 -18.50 -2.80
N PRO A 43 -35.61 -17.17 -2.65
CA PRO A 43 -35.36 -16.33 -3.80
C PRO A 43 -34.03 -16.78 -4.41
N ALA A 44 -34.07 -17.33 -5.62
CA ALA A 44 -32.89 -17.51 -6.42
C ALA A 44 -32.33 -16.10 -6.64
N ILE A 45 -31.15 -15.82 -6.08
CA ILE A 45 -30.39 -14.62 -6.43
C ILE A 45 -29.98 -14.82 -7.89
N GLN A 46 -30.85 -14.41 -8.82
CA GLN A 46 -30.47 -14.29 -10.22
C GLN A 46 -29.46 -13.14 -10.29
N SER A 47 -28.20 -13.49 -10.53
CA SER A 47 -27.14 -12.51 -10.71
C SER A 47 -27.35 -11.77 -12.02
N ASN A 48 -28.16 -10.72 -12.00
CA ASN A 48 -28.17 -9.71 -13.05
C ASN A 48 -26.90 -8.84 -12.95
N ARG A 49 -25.72 -9.44 -13.07
CA ARG A 49 -24.54 -8.70 -13.54
C ARG A 49 -24.68 -8.56 -15.05
N LEU A 50 -25.60 -7.71 -15.49
CA LEU A 50 -25.49 -7.11 -16.81
C LEU A 50 -24.16 -6.37 -16.82
N PHE A 51 -23.23 -6.89 -17.61
CA PHE A 51 -21.87 -6.41 -17.76
C PHE A 51 -21.87 -4.91 -18.09
N LYS A 52 -21.52 -4.07 -17.12
CA LYS A 52 -21.17 -2.68 -17.38
C LYS A 52 -19.68 -2.61 -17.69
N ILE A 53 -19.30 -3.11 -18.86
CA ILE A 53 -18.00 -2.76 -19.47
C ILE A 53 -18.20 -1.36 -20.04
N CYS A 54 -18.16 -0.34 -19.18
CA CYS A 54 -17.97 1.02 -19.65
C CYS A 54 -16.52 1.11 -20.10
N CYS A 55 -16.29 1.26 -21.41
CA CYS A 55 -14.99 1.68 -21.93
C CYS A 55 -14.60 2.98 -21.22
N GLN A 56 -13.69 2.90 -20.25
CA GLN A 56 -13.05 4.10 -19.71
C GLN A 56 -12.03 4.53 -20.75
N GLU A 57 -12.25 5.70 -21.36
CA GLU A 57 -11.22 6.41 -22.11
C GLU A 57 -9.98 6.55 -21.22
N LYS A 58 -8.97 5.73 -21.49
CA LYS A 58 -7.66 5.86 -20.87
C LYS A 58 -7.02 7.06 -21.51
N SER A 59 -7.06 8.21 -20.83
CA SER A 59 -6.06 9.25 -21.10
C SER A 59 -4.68 8.62 -20.91
N VAL A 60 -3.87 8.72 -21.97
CA VAL A 60 -2.48 8.28 -21.97
C VAL A 60 -1.78 9.08 -20.88
N ALA A 61 -1.29 8.38 -19.85
CA ALA A 61 -0.54 9.03 -18.78
C ALA A 61 0.92 8.71 -19.00
N VAL A 62 1.70 9.77 -19.13
CA VAL A 62 3.12 9.70 -19.45
C VAL A 62 3.90 9.60 -18.13
N PRO A 63 4.80 8.62 -17.98
CA PRO A 63 5.64 8.51 -16.80
C PRO A 63 6.60 9.71 -16.70
N VAL A 64 6.81 10.19 -15.47
CA VAL A 64 7.54 11.44 -15.17
C VAL A 64 8.99 11.45 -15.72
N GLU A 65 9.62 10.30 -15.92
CA GLU A 65 11.06 10.19 -16.24
C GLU A 65 11.44 10.51 -17.70
N GLN A 66 10.47 10.63 -18.61
CA GLN A 66 10.71 10.91 -20.04
C GLN A 66 9.77 11.97 -20.62
N GLN A 67 9.13 12.74 -19.75
CA GLN A 67 8.11 13.70 -20.19
C GLN A 67 8.80 14.95 -20.77
N TRP A 68 8.83 15.07 -22.10
CA TRP A 68 9.14 16.34 -22.77
C TRP A 68 8.05 17.37 -22.44
N MET A 69 8.36 18.65 -22.70
CA MET A 69 7.55 19.77 -22.23
C MET A 69 6.06 19.67 -22.66
N PHE A 70 5.76 19.00 -23.78
CA PHE A 70 4.42 18.73 -24.30
C PHE A 70 4.39 17.43 -25.13
N ASP A 71 3.30 16.67 -25.07
CA ASP A 71 2.96 15.63 -26.06
C ASP A 71 1.72 16.04 -26.89
N ASP A 72 0.69 16.62 -26.24
CA ASP A 72 -0.51 17.18 -26.88
C ASP A 72 -0.91 18.52 -26.22
N LEU A 73 -1.08 19.58 -27.02
CA LEU A 73 -1.39 20.94 -26.55
C LEU A 73 -2.89 21.19 -26.23
N THR A 74 -3.75 20.20 -26.49
CA THR A 74 -5.23 20.32 -26.34
C THR A 74 -5.75 19.99 -24.93
N GLY A 75 -4.86 19.74 -23.97
CA GLY A 75 -5.21 19.41 -22.59
C GLY A 75 -5.55 20.61 -21.69
N PRO A 76 -6.02 20.36 -20.46
CA PRO A 76 -6.18 21.41 -19.45
C PRO A 76 -4.83 22.05 -19.11
N ASP A 77 -4.84 23.32 -18.69
CA ASP A 77 -3.63 24.05 -18.30
C ASP A 77 -3.02 23.48 -17.01
N VAL A 78 -1.96 22.68 -17.18
CA VAL A 78 -1.17 22.08 -16.10
C VAL A 78 0.07 22.93 -15.77
N TRP A 79 0.59 23.73 -16.71
CA TRP A 79 1.86 24.44 -16.54
C TRP A 79 1.74 25.70 -15.70
N ASN A 80 0.65 26.46 -15.82
CA ASN A 80 0.46 27.66 -15.01
C ASN A 80 -0.10 27.35 -13.61
N LYS A 81 -0.34 26.06 -13.30
CA LYS A 81 -0.85 25.59 -12.02
C LYS A 81 0.16 24.69 -11.35
N THR A 82 0.11 24.63 -10.02
CA THR A 82 0.96 23.69 -9.28
C THR A 82 0.58 22.27 -9.66
N TRP A 83 1.57 21.49 -10.09
CA TRP A 83 1.38 20.09 -10.41
C TRP A 83 0.87 19.30 -9.19
N TYR A 84 -0.09 18.40 -9.43
CA TYR A 84 -0.64 17.52 -8.40
C TYR A 84 -0.64 16.07 -8.90
N PRO A 85 -0.12 15.11 -8.10
CA PRO A 85 0.02 13.73 -8.52
C PRO A 85 -1.33 13.08 -8.79
N LYS A 86 -1.38 12.30 -9.87
CA LYS A 86 -2.52 11.45 -10.24
C LYS A 86 -2.38 10.08 -9.59
N ALA A 87 -3.45 9.28 -9.66
CA ALA A 87 -3.49 7.94 -9.07
C ALA A 87 -2.41 6.99 -9.62
N LYS A 88 -1.99 7.19 -10.87
CA LYS A 88 -0.97 6.38 -11.53
C LYS A 88 0.44 6.64 -10.98
N ASP A 89 0.69 7.83 -10.43
CA ASP A 89 2.04 8.26 -10.04
C ASP A 89 2.50 7.65 -8.72
N HIS A 90 1.57 7.28 -7.84
CA HIS A 90 1.85 6.80 -6.48
C HIS A 90 1.39 5.36 -6.25
N VAL A 91 1.38 4.55 -7.30
CA VAL A 91 1.09 3.12 -7.20
C VAL A 91 2.14 2.45 -6.29
N GLN A 92 1.69 1.67 -5.32
CA GLN A 92 2.59 1.10 -4.31
C GLN A 92 3.64 0.14 -4.91
N THR A 93 3.31 -0.53 -6.01
CA THR A 93 4.17 -1.50 -6.70
C THR A 93 5.42 -0.87 -7.31
N SER A 94 5.37 0.40 -7.73
CA SER A 94 6.47 1.09 -8.40
C SER A 94 7.41 1.82 -7.44
N LYS A 95 7.20 1.71 -6.12
CA LYS A 95 7.99 2.45 -5.13
C LYS A 95 9.37 1.86 -4.96
N PRO A 96 10.41 2.70 -4.84
CA PRO A 96 11.76 2.21 -4.57
C PRO A 96 11.84 1.65 -3.15
N TRP A 97 12.71 0.64 -3.00
CA TRP A 97 13.05 0.03 -1.73
C TRP A 97 14.47 0.41 -1.37
N TYR A 98 14.68 0.81 -0.12
CA TYR A 98 16.00 1.10 0.40
C TYR A 98 16.38 0.17 1.55
N ILE A 99 17.66 -0.17 1.66
CA ILE A 99 18.24 -0.87 2.79
C ILE A 99 19.19 0.06 3.58
N VAL A 100 19.18 -0.10 4.90
CA VAL A 100 20.01 0.65 5.83
C VAL A 100 20.57 -0.28 6.89
N ASP A 101 21.90 -0.36 6.97
CA ASP A 101 22.57 -0.95 8.13
C ASP A 101 22.61 0.06 9.29
N ALA A 102 21.98 -0.30 10.41
CA ALA A 102 21.93 0.54 11.61
C ALA A 102 23.19 0.44 12.50
N SER A 103 24.13 -0.46 12.17
CA SER A 103 25.36 -0.66 12.93
C SER A 103 26.18 0.63 13.08
N ASP A 104 26.50 0.99 14.32
CA ASP A 104 27.25 2.20 14.71
C ASP A 104 26.66 3.53 14.21
N LYS A 105 25.39 3.53 13.77
CA LYS A 105 24.68 4.74 13.36
C LYS A 105 23.98 5.38 14.54
N ILE A 106 24.05 6.71 14.64
CA ILE A 106 23.38 7.48 15.68
C ILE A 106 21.87 7.50 15.41
N LEU A 107 21.10 6.89 16.33
CA LEU A 107 19.65 6.66 16.22
C LEU A 107 18.86 7.87 15.66
N GLY A 108 19.03 9.05 16.22
CA GLY A 108 18.25 10.23 15.83
C GLY A 108 18.59 10.76 14.43
N ARG A 109 19.87 10.72 14.04
CA ARG A 109 20.33 11.18 12.72
C ARG A 109 19.88 10.21 11.63
N LEU A 110 19.98 8.91 11.93
CA LEU A 110 19.46 7.84 11.09
C LEU A 110 17.94 7.98 10.88
N ALA A 111 17.18 8.10 11.97
CA ALA A 111 15.72 8.21 11.92
C ALA A 111 15.24 9.42 11.10
N SER A 112 15.95 10.55 11.17
CA SER A 112 15.61 11.76 10.39
C SER A 112 15.75 11.51 8.88
N THR A 113 16.84 10.85 8.48
CA THR A 113 17.07 10.49 7.08
C THR A 113 16.00 9.53 6.60
N ILE A 114 15.75 8.46 7.36
CA ILE A 114 14.70 7.46 7.06
C ILE A 114 13.33 8.13 6.89
N ALA A 115 12.94 9.01 7.83
CA ALA A 115 11.65 9.70 7.77
C ALA A 115 11.51 10.59 6.52
N ASN A 116 12.58 11.25 6.08
CA ASN A 116 12.56 12.06 4.87
C ASN A 116 12.33 11.23 3.60
N HIS A 117 12.95 10.06 3.50
CA HIS A 117 12.78 9.13 2.38
C HIS A 117 11.41 8.45 2.38
N ILE A 118 10.93 7.98 3.55
CA ILE A 118 9.56 7.44 3.68
C ILE A 118 8.53 8.51 3.33
N ARG A 119 8.78 9.78 3.65
CA ARG A 119 7.88 10.87 3.30
C ARG A 119 7.97 11.29 1.83
N GLY A 120 9.06 10.97 1.14
CA GLY A 120 9.33 11.39 -0.23
C GLY A 120 9.78 12.86 -0.34
N LYS A 121 10.27 13.48 0.74
CA LYS A 121 10.73 14.89 0.71
C LYS A 121 11.95 15.12 -0.18
N ASN A 122 12.65 14.05 -0.52
CA ASN A 122 13.81 14.05 -1.42
C ASN A 122 13.41 14.10 -2.90
N LEU A 123 12.13 13.87 -3.24
CA LEU A 123 11.64 13.86 -4.62
C LEU A 123 11.10 15.23 -5.00
N ALA A 124 11.31 15.63 -6.26
CA ALA A 124 10.72 16.85 -6.82
C ALA A 124 9.19 16.78 -6.91
N THR A 125 8.64 15.56 -7.00
CA THR A 125 7.19 15.28 -7.06
C THR A 125 6.54 15.25 -5.67
N TYR A 126 7.22 15.72 -4.62
CA TYR A 126 6.70 15.72 -3.25
C TYR A 126 5.38 16.48 -3.14
N THR A 127 4.36 15.80 -2.59
CA THR A 127 3.06 16.40 -2.30
C THR A 127 2.65 16.02 -0.88
N PRO A 128 2.24 16.96 -0.01
CA PRO A 128 1.97 16.67 1.39
C PRO A 128 0.72 15.79 1.62
N SER A 129 -0.29 15.85 0.75
CA SER A 129 -1.51 15.04 0.88
C SER A 129 -1.33 13.60 0.40
N VAL A 130 -0.31 13.33 -0.42
CA VAL A 130 -0.11 12.05 -1.12
C VAL A 130 1.18 11.38 -0.65
N ASP A 131 1.22 10.06 -0.78
CA ASP A 131 2.35 9.24 -0.40
C ASP A 131 3.22 8.92 -1.62
N MET A 132 4.21 9.78 -1.88
CA MET A 132 5.20 9.62 -2.95
C MET A 132 6.51 8.96 -2.47
N GLY A 133 6.59 8.59 -1.19
CA GLY A 133 7.85 8.13 -0.60
C GLY A 133 8.21 6.69 -0.93
N ALA A 134 9.27 6.23 -0.27
CA ALA A 134 9.88 4.93 -0.48
C ALA A 134 9.62 3.95 0.68
N PHE A 135 9.87 2.67 0.42
CA PHE A 135 10.02 1.66 1.48
C PHE A 135 11.44 1.68 2.02
N VAL A 136 11.59 1.51 3.34
CA VAL A 136 12.90 1.47 3.98
C VAL A 136 12.98 0.26 4.88
N ILE A 137 13.99 -0.57 4.62
CA ILE A 137 14.38 -1.72 5.42
C ILE A 137 15.58 -1.31 6.28
N VAL A 138 15.48 -1.57 7.58
CA VAL A 138 16.56 -1.35 8.54
C VAL A 138 17.01 -2.70 9.07
N VAL A 139 18.29 -3.00 8.93
CA VAL A 139 18.93 -4.22 9.46
C VAL A 139 19.89 -3.86 10.60
N ASN A 140 20.27 -4.87 11.40
CA ASN A 140 21.10 -4.73 12.59
C ASN A 140 20.54 -3.70 13.60
N ALA A 141 19.22 -3.68 13.80
CA ALA A 141 18.58 -2.72 14.72
C ALA A 141 19.12 -2.79 16.15
N GLU A 142 19.63 -3.95 16.57
CA GLU A 142 20.28 -4.13 17.88
C GLU A 142 21.61 -3.40 18.03
N LYS A 143 22.30 -3.05 16.93
CA LYS A 143 23.64 -2.41 16.93
C LYS A 143 23.57 -0.89 16.81
N VAL A 144 22.38 -0.32 16.93
CA VAL A 144 22.18 1.13 16.82
C VAL A 144 22.88 1.88 17.96
N ALA A 145 23.60 2.94 17.60
CA ALA A 145 24.37 3.73 18.54
C ALA A 145 23.59 4.91 19.12
N VAL A 146 23.88 5.22 20.38
CA VAL A 146 23.47 6.45 21.06
C VAL A 146 24.67 7.14 21.69
N SER A 147 24.68 8.47 21.70
CA SER A 147 25.76 9.27 22.30
C SER A 147 25.58 9.49 23.81
N GLY A 148 26.68 9.78 24.50
CA GLY A 148 26.68 10.10 25.94
C GLY A 148 26.10 9.00 26.84
N LYS A 149 25.52 9.39 27.97
CA LYS A 149 24.92 8.49 28.98
C LYS A 149 23.47 8.06 28.63
N LYS A 150 23.02 8.30 27.40
CA LYS A 150 21.64 8.02 26.97
C LYS A 150 21.26 6.54 27.04
N ARG A 151 22.24 5.63 26.99
CA ARG A 151 21.99 4.18 27.10
C ARG A 151 21.32 3.80 28.42
N THR A 152 21.65 4.48 29.52
CA THR A 152 21.05 4.24 30.85
C THR A 152 20.02 5.30 31.22
N GLN A 153 20.19 6.55 30.78
CA GLN A 153 19.34 7.68 31.19
C GLN A 153 18.07 7.85 30.35
N LYS A 154 18.06 7.39 29.08
CA LYS A 154 16.88 7.56 28.23
C LYS A 154 15.79 6.59 28.66
N LEU A 155 14.64 7.14 29.03
CA LEU A 155 13.48 6.39 29.48
C LEU A 155 12.42 6.28 28.38
N TYR A 156 11.98 5.07 28.10
CA TYR A 156 10.81 4.76 27.30
C TYR A 156 9.64 4.51 28.24
N ARG A 157 8.53 5.21 28.04
CA ARG A 157 7.35 5.14 28.91
C ARG A 157 6.13 4.70 28.10
N ARG A 158 5.30 3.87 28.72
CA ARG A 158 3.97 3.52 28.22
C ARG A 158 3.00 3.45 29.38
N HIS A 159 1.73 3.70 29.12
CA HIS A 159 0.68 3.71 30.13
C HIS A 159 -0.46 2.77 29.70
N SER A 160 -1.02 2.04 30.65
CA SER A 160 -2.15 1.14 30.40
C SER A 160 -3.50 1.85 30.35
N GLY A 161 -3.62 3.02 30.98
CA GLY A 161 -4.87 3.76 31.17
C GLY A 161 -5.42 3.68 32.61
N ARG A 162 -4.91 2.75 33.44
CA ARG A 162 -5.31 2.60 34.85
C ARG A 162 -4.43 3.45 35.79
N PRO A 163 -4.91 3.90 36.96
CA PRO A 163 -4.08 4.58 37.95
C PRO A 163 -2.89 3.70 38.36
N GLY A 164 -1.68 4.29 38.46
CA GLY A 164 -0.44 3.56 38.73
C GLY A 164 0.07 2.67 37.58
N GLY A 165 -0.60 2.65 36.43
CA GLY A 165 -0.30 1.75 35.31
C GLY A 165 0.82 2.21 34.37
N MET A 166 1.77 3.01 34.86
CA MET A 166 2.91 3.50 34.07
C MET A 166 4.05 2.48 34.10
N THR A 167 4.48 2.03 32.92
CA THR A 167 5.69 1.21 32.77
C THR A 167 6.81 2.06 32.19
N VAL A 168 7.99 1.98 32.80
CA VAL A 168 9.19 2.70 32.40
C VAL A 168 10.30 1.69 32.11
N GLU A 169 10.95 1.83 30.97
CA GLU A 169 12.07 0.99 30.55
C GLU A 169 13.25 1.89 30.15
N THR A 170 14.47 1.55 30.54
CA THR A 170 15.66 2.26 30.02
C THR A 170 15.95 1.82 28.59
N PHE A 171 16.75 2.61 27.86
CA PHE A 171 17.17 2.24 26.50
C PHE A 171 17.84 0.87 26.45
N ASP A 172 18.76 0.55 27.38
CA ASP A 172 19.45 -0.73 27.42
C ASP A 172 18.49 -1.91 27.69
N GLN A 173 17.53 -1.74 28.61
CA GLN A 173 16.50 -2.74 28.88
C GLN A 173 15.62 -3.01 27.66
N LEU A 174 15.19 -1.94 26.97
CA LEU A 174 14.37 -2.06 25.77
C LEU A 174 15.14 -2.72 24.62
N GLN A 175 16.42 -2.37 24.45
CA GLN A 175 17.30 -2.90 23.41
C GLN A 175 17.50 -4.42 23.57
N LYS A 176 17.65 -4.89 24.81
CA LYS A 176 17.76 -6.33 25.11
C LYS A 176 16.46 -7.09 24.88
N ARG A 177 15.29 -6.46 25.10
CA ARG A 177 13.98 -7.13 24.97
C ARG A 177 13.46 -7.11 23.54
N ILE A 178 13.34 -5.93 22.93
CA ILE A 178 12.72 -5.68 21.62
C ILE A 178 13.44 -4.49 20.97
N PRO A 179 14.60 -4.71 20.33
CA PRO A 179 15.39 -3.62 19.77
C PRO A 179 14.71 -2.91 18.59
N GLU A 180 13.83 -3.56 17.82
CA GLU A 180 13.18 -2.91 16.67
C GLU A 180 12.35 -1.69 17.10
N ARG A 181 11.69 -1.81 18.26
CA ARG A 181 10.82 -0.78 18.83
C ARG A 181 11.56 0.55 19.06
N ILE A 182 12.87 0.53 19.27
CA ILE A 182 13.68 1.74 19.45
C ILE A 182 13.67 2.59 18.18
N ILE A 183 13.92 1.96 17.04
CA ILE A 183 13.97 2.62 15.73
C ILE A 183 12.56 2.99 15.28
N GLU A 184 11.62 2.07 15.40
CA GLU A 184 10.21 2.32 15.10
C GLU A 184 9.67 3.53 15.86
N HIS A 185 9.92 3.60 17.18
CA HIS A 185 9.46 4.71 18.01
C HIS A 185 10.11 6.04 17.61
N ALA A 186 11.40 6.03 17.27
CA ALA A 186 12.11 7.23 16.82
C ALA A 186 11.56 7.74 15.47
N VAL A 187 11.42 6.86 14.47
CA VAL A 187 10.92 7.21 13.13
C VAL A 187 9.45 7.61 13.18
N ARG A 188 8.61 6.86 13.91
CA ARG A 188 7.19 7.21 14.12
C ARG A 188 7.05 8.59 14.75
N GLY A 189 7.99 8.98 15.62
CA GLY A 189 8.08 10.32 16.19
C GLY A 189 8.16 11.42 15.13
N MET A 190 8.96 11.19 14.08
CA MET A 190 9.29 12.16 13.02
C MET A 190 8.30 12.16 11.84
N LEU A 191 7.49 11.12 11.68
CA LEU A 191 6.42 11.07 10.69
C LEU A 191 5.21 11.95 11.09
N PRO A 192 4.42 12.45 10.11
CA PRO A 192 3.22 13.23 10.39
C PRO A 192 2.23 12.42 11.22
N LYS A 193 1.42 13.08 12.05
CA LYS A 193 0.37 12.40 12.84
C LYS A 193 -0.95 12.45 12.07
N GLY A 194 -1.65 11.32 11.96
CA GLY A 194 -2.93 11.23 11.26
C GLY A 194 -3.06 9.95 10.46
N ARG A 195 -4.02 9.94 9.52
CA ARG A 195 -4.28 8.77 8.66
C ARG A 195 -3.07 8.43 7.79
N LEU A 196 -2.56 9.43 7.07
CA LEU A 196 -1.39 9.29 6.20
C LEU A 196 -0.12 8.92 6.99
N GLY A 197 0.07 9.49 8.18
CA GLY A 197 1.20 9.13 9.03
C GLY A 197 1.23 7.65 9.44
N ARG A 198 0.06 7.10 9.75
CA ARG A 198 -0.08 5.68 10.12
C ARG A 198 0.16 4.76 8.92
N SER A 199 -0.29 5.14 7.73
CA SER A 199 0.01 4.37 6.52
C SER A 199 1.50 4.43 6.17
N LEU A 200 2.12 5.61 6.20
CA LEU A 200 3.56 5.78 5.96
C LEU A 200 4.42 4.94 6.90
N PHE A 201 4.02 4.81 8.17
CA PHE A 201 4.74 3.99 9.13
C PHE A 201 4.82 2.51 8.71
N THR A 202 3.84 2.00 7.95
CA THR A 202 3.86 0.61 7.46
C THR A 202 4.95 0.34 6.42
N HIS A 203 5.51 1.39 5.80
CA HIS A 203 6.60 1.27 4.83
C HIS A 203 7.97 1.08 5.47
N LEU A 204 8.08 1.33 6.78
CA LEU A 204 9.28 1.00 7.55
C LEU A 204 9.25 -0.49 7.88
N LYS A 205 10.32 -1.21 7.52
CA LYS A 205 10.57 -2.59 7.94
C LYS A 205 11.84 -2.60 8.77
N VAL A 206 11.79 -3.17 9.98
CA VAL A 206 12.93 -3.20 10.90
C VAL A 206 13.20 -4.64 11.30
N TYR A 207 14.46 -5.04 11.20
CA TYR A 207 14.94 -6.37 11.58
C TYR A 207 16.07 -6.25 12.60
N THR A 208 16.08 -7.18 13.56
CA THR A 208 17.11 -7.23 14.60
C THR A 208 18.47 -7.60 14.04
N GLY A 209 18.51 -8.67 13.23
CA GLY A 209 19.71 -9.22 12.61
C GLY A 209 20.11 -8.54 11.30
N PRO A 210 21.17 -9.05 10.65
CA PRO A 210 21.68 -8.51 9.39
C PRO A 210 20.80 -8.87 8.18
N ASP A 211 20.05 -9.96 8.26
CA ASP A 211 19.30 -10.50 7.13
C ASP A 211 17.85 -10.00 7.08
N HIS A 212 17.29 -9.95 5.87
CA HIS A 212 15.89 -9.59 5.63
C HIS A 212 15.25 -10.50 4.57
N PRO A 213 13.94 -10.79 4.64
CA PRO A 213 13.24 -11.63 3.66
C PRO A 213 12.86 -10.91 2.36
N HIS A 214 13.30 -9.67 2.16
CA HIS A 214 12.85 -8.77 1.08
C HIS A 214 13.81 -8.68 -0.11
N GLU A 215 14.43 -9.81 -0.47
CA GLU A 215 15.38 -9.86 -1.60
C GLU A 215 14.69 -9.66 -2.96
N ALA A 216 13.45 -10.13 -3.11
CA ALA A 216 12.68 -10.03 -4.35
C ALA A 216 12.41 -8.57 -4.77
N GLN A 217 12.42 -7.65 -3.81
CA GLN A 217 12.18 -6.22 -4.04
C GLN A 217 13.43 -5.48 -4.56
N LYS A 218 14.60 -6.12 -4.57
CA LYS A 218 15.89 -5.55 -5.01
C LYS A 218 16.17 -4.17 -4.36
N PRO A 219 16.29 -4.10 -3.03
CA PRO A 219 16.52 -2.84 -2.34
C PRO A 219 17.87 -2.22 -2.71
N ALA A 220 17.90 -0.90 -2.84
CA ALA A 220 19.12 -0.12 -3.05
C ALA A 220 19.64 0.44 -1.71
N ASP A 221 20.93 0.75 -1.62
CA ASP A 221 21.48 1.37 -0.42
C ASP A 221 20.92 2.78 -0.21
N LEU A 222 20.54 3.13 1.02
CA LEU A 222 20.01 4.46 1.33
C LEU A 222 21.12 5.52 1.25
N PRO A 223 20.95 6.60 0.46
CA PRO A 223 21.94 7.66 0.38
C PRO A 223 21.90 8.53 1.64
N ILE A 224 22.99 8.53 2.42
CA ILE A 224 23.11 9.33 3.64
C ILE A 224 24.02 10.52 3.41
N ARG A 225 23.48 11.74 3.54
CA ARG A 225 24.24 13.00 3.38
C ARG A 225 24.90 13.49 4.67
N ASP A 226 24.39 13.08 5.83
CA ASP A 226 24.88 13.57 7.13
C ASP A 226 26.23 12.93 7.51
N LYS A 227 27.28 13.75 7.58
CA LYS A 227 28.64 13.33 7.94
C LYS A 227 28.76 12.83 9.38
N ARG A 228 27.89 13.28 10.29
CA ARG A 228 27.96 12.96 11.74
C ARG A 228 27.11 11.75 12.12
N ILE A 229 26.64 10.97 11.15
CA ILE A 229 25.74 9.85 11.41
C ILE A 229 26.44 8.66 12.07
N THR A 230 27.70 8.40 11.69
CA THR A 230 28.47 7.30 12.25
C THR A 230 29.06 7.74 13.57
N LYS A 231 28.87 6.94 14.62
CA LYS A 231 29.57 7.15 15.88
C LYS A 231 31.02 6.73 15.68
N GLN A 232 31.92 7.70 15.65
CA GLN A 232 33.34 7.42 15.77
C GLN A 232 33.59 6.88 17.19
N ALA A 233 34.29 5.76 17.27
CA ALA A 233 34.68 5.12 18.53
C ALA A 233 35.61 6.03 19.33
#